data_AF-A0A954JUY3-F1
#
_entry.id   AF-A0A954JUY3-F1
#
_cell.length_a   1.000
_cell.length_b   1.000
_cell.length_c   1.000
_cell.angle_alpha   90.00
_cell.angle_beta   90.00
_cell.angle_gamma   90.00
#
_symmetry.space_group_name_H-M   'P 1'
#
loop_
_entity.id
_entity.type
_entity.pdbx_description
1 polymer ?
#
loop_
_entity_poly.entity_id
_entity_poly.type
_entity_poly.pdbx_seq_one_letter_code
_entity_poly.pdbx_strand_id
1 'polypeptide(L)'
;MFDYKRLQEAVRSENGVSRRLFLSYGAALSTLPLMGRASWADPSPVFQKDPFSLGVASGDPDSNSVILWTRLAPEPLAPHAGMGPQAVAVTWEVADDEGFTKPVASGTAQATPQLGHTVHVEVK
;
A
#
# COMPACT_ATOMS: atom_id res chain seq x y z
N MET A 1 22.08 22.39 7.73
CA MET A 1 23.16 22.16 6.76
C MET A 1 24.20 21.28 7.45
N PHE A 2 24.28 19.99 7.09
CA PHE A 2 25.20 19.03 7.71
C PHE A 2 26.65 19.47 7.49
N ASP A 3 27.41 19.68 8.56
CA ASP A 3 28.80 20.14 8.48
C ASP A 3 29.74 18.96 8.23
N TYR A 4 30.15 18.82 6.97
CA TYR A 4 31.04 17.74 6.52
C TYR A 4 32.45 17.82 7.13
N LYS A 5 32.90 18.99 7.61
CA LYS A 5 34.23 19.14 8.21
C LYS A 5 34.33 18.39 9.55
N ARG A 6 33.26 18.42 10.35
CA ARG A 6 33.19 17.70 11.62
C ARG A 6 33.22 16.17 11.45
N LEU A 7 32.69 15.65 10.34
CA LEU A 7 32.75 14.22 10.03
C LEU A 7 34.18 13.77 9.70
N GLN A 8 34.91 14.57 8.92
CA GLN A 8 36.29 14.26 8.57
C GLN A 8 37.24 14.32 9.78
N GLU A 9 37.02 15.28 10.69
CA GLU A 9 37.76 15.39 11.93
C GLU A 9 37.47 14.22 12.90
N ALA A 10 36.21 13.83 13.05
CA ALA A 10 35.82 12.69 13.88
C ALA A 10 36.44 11.37 13.37
N VAL A 11 36.36 11.10 12.06
CA VAL A 11 36.94 9.90 11.44
C VAL A 11 38.46 9.85 11.54
N ARG A 12 39.14 11.00 11.44
CA ARG A 12 40.59 11.10 11.64
C ARG A 12 41.00 10.92 13.10
N SER A 13 40.20 11.43 14.04
CA SER A 13 40.50 11.32 15.48
C SER A 13 40.37 9.90 16.03
N GLU A 14 39.56 9.04 15.38
CA GLU A 14 39.29 7.66 15.82
C GLU A 14 40.05 6.58 15.02
N ASN A 15 41.08 6.94 14.24
CA ASN A 15 41.85 6.01 13.37
C ASN A 15 40.99 5.20 12.39
N GLY A 16 39.88 5.79 11.89
CA GLY A 16 38.96 5.13 10.95
C GLY A 16 37.51 5.23 11.40
N VAL A 17 36.64 4.43 10.77
CA VAL A 17 35.23 4.34 11.16
C VAL A 17 35.12 3.45 12.40
N SER A 18 34.96 4.05 13.57
CA SER A 18 34.70 3.32 14.80
C SER A 18 33.43 2.47 14.68
N ARG A 19 33.48 1.26 15.23
CA ARG A 19 32.32 0.34 15.35
C ARG A 19 31.10 1.04 15.95
N ARG A 20 31.31 1.97 16.89
CA ARG A 20 30.22 2.73 17.52
C ARG A 20 29.54 3.69 16.53
N LEU A 21 30.32 4.43 15.75
CA LEU A 21 29.80 5.32 14.71
C LEU A 21 29.08 4.51 13.63
N PHE A 22 29.69 3.42 13.14
CA PHE A 22 29.08 2.55 12.14
C PHE A 22 27.73 1.99 12.61
N LEU A 23 27.66 1.46 13.84
CA LEU A 23 26.40 0.95 14.40
C LEU A 23 25.36 2.05 14.60
N SER A 24 25.78 3.25 15.03
CA SER A 24 24.85 4.37 15.20
C SER A 24 24.23 4.84 13.87
N TYR A 25 25.02 4.94 12.81
CA TYR A 25 24.54 5.34 11.48
C TYR A 25 23.72 4.22 10.81
N GLY A 26 24.17 2.96 10.92
CA GLY A 26 23.41 1.81 10.41
C GLY A 26 22.04 1.68 11.08
N ALA A 27 21.98 1.86 12.40
CA ALA A 27 20.72 1.87 13.15
C ALA A 27 19.82 3.04 12.72
N ALA A 28 20.37 4.25 12.53
CA ALA A 28 19.58 5.40 12.09
C ALA A 28 18.93 5.17 10.71
N LEU A 29 19.67 4.63 9.75
CA LEU A 29 19.17 4.36 8.40
C LEU A 29 18.13 3.22 8.35
N SER A 30 18.16 2.30 9.33
CA SER A 30 17.21 1.18 9.40
C SER A 30 15.74 1.61 9.61
N THR A 31 15.51 2.85 10.04
CA THR A 31 14.17 3.40 10.27
C THR A 31 13.52 4.02 9.03
N LEU A 32 14.28 4.28 7.96
CA LEU A 32 13.77 4.91 6.73
C LEU A 32 12.60 4.15 6.06
N PRO A 33 12.59 2.80 5.98
CA PRO A 33 11.47 2.07 5.38
C PRO A 33 10.15 2.22 6.17
N LEU A 34 10.22 2.50 7.47
CA LEU A 34 9.03 2.73 8.30
C LEU A 34 8.36 4.07 7.97
N MET A 35 9.13 5.05 7.50
CA MET A 35 8.62 6.37 7.12
C MET A 35 7.86 6.34 5.79
N GLY A 36 8.24 5.44 4.87
CA GLY A 36 7.58 5.25 3.57
C GLY A 36 6.23 4.54 3.62
N ARG A 37 5.82 4.00 4.79
CA ARG A 37 4.53 3.32 4.94
C ARG A 37 3.33 4.25 5.14
N ALA A 38 3.56 5.54 5.34
CA ALA A 38 2.51 6.54 5.46
C ALA A 38 2.13 7.12 4.08
N SER A 39 1.86 6.26 3.10
CA SER A 39 1.00 6.67 1.99
C SER A 39 -0.42 6.60 2.55
N TRP A 40 -0.91 7.74 3.05
CA TRP A 40 -2.26 7.86 3.56
C TRP A 40 -3.21 7.52 2.42
N ALA A 41 -3.79 6.32 2.47
CA ALA A 41 -4.89 6.00 1.59
C ALA A 41 -6.04 6.92 1.95
N ASP A 42 -6.71 7.47 0.94
CA ASP A 42 -7.94 8.21 1.16
C ASP A 42 -8.98 7.22 1.73
N PRO A 43 -9.40 7.38 3.00
CA PRO A 43 -10.39 6.49 3.60
C PRO A 43 -11.80 6.79 3.08
N SER A 44 -12.03 7.95 2.47
CA SER A 44 -13.34 8.42 2.02
C SER A 44 -13.23 9.15 0.67
N PRO A 45 -12.79 8.46 -0.40
CA PRO A 45 -12.72 9.06 -1.72
C PRO A 45 -14.11 9.46 -2.21
N VAL A 46 -14.20 10.64 -2.83
CA VAL A 46 -15.42 11.09 -3.50
C VAL A 46 -15.28 10.83 -4.99
N PHE A 47 -16.13 9.96 -5.53
CA PHE A 47 -16.16 9.66 -6.96
C PHE A 47 -17.32 10.39 -7.65
N GLN A 48 -17.07 10.99 -8.82
CA GLN A 48 -18.13 11.61 -9.62
C GLN A 48 -18.94 10.58 -10.44
N LYS A 49 -18.35 9.42 -10.71
CA LYS A 49 -18.94 8.28 -11.43
C LYS A 49 -18.71 7.02 -10.62
N ASP A 50 -19.45 5.96 -10.91
CA ASP A 50 -19.24 4.66 -10.28
C ASP A 50 -17.79 4.18 -10.47
N PRO A 51 -17.01 3.99 -9.39
CA PRO A 51 -15.64 3.51 -9.50
C PRO A 51 -15.55 2.05 -9.93
N PHE A 52 -16.62 1.25 -9.83
CA PHE A 52 -16.62 -0.17 -10.19
C PHE A 52 -17.10 -0.44 -11.62
N SER A 53 -16.82 0.47 -12.56
CA SER A 53 -17.27 0.38 -13.96
C SER A 53 -16.77 -0.85 -14.73
N LEU A 54 -15.68 -1.48 -14.24
CA LEU A 54 -15.13 -2.72 -14.78
C LEU A 54 -15.65 -3.98 -14.07
N GLY A 55 -16.56 -3.81 -13.12
CA GLY A 55 -17.15 -4.88 -12.33
C GLY A 55 -16.22 -5.47 -11.28
N VAL A 56 -16.59 -6.68 -10.85
CA VAL A 56 -15.87 -7.51 -9.90
C VAL A 56 -15.66 -8.90 -10.50
N ALA A 57 -14.64 -9.61 -10.05
CA ALA A 57 -14.38 -10.98 -10.47
C ALA A 57 -13.83 -11.81 -9.31
N SER A 58 -13.93 -13.13 -9.45
CA SER A 58 -13.24 -14.09 -8.58
C SER A 58 -12.50 -15.14 -9.42
N GLY A 59 -11.46 -15.74 -8.86
CA GLY A 59 -10.62 -16.70 -9.57
C GLY A 59 -9.58 -17.41 -8.70
N ASP A 60 -8.80 -18.29 -9.33
CA ASP A 60 -7.73 -19.10 -8.73
C ASP A 60 -8.11 -19.75 -7.37
N PRO A 61 -9.21 -20.53 -7.29
CA PRO A 61 -9.60 -21.15 -6.04
C PRO A 61 -8.68 -22.32 -5.66
N ASP A 62 -8.47 -22.50 -4.35
CA ASP A 62 -7.99 -23.76 -3.76
C ASP A 62 -9.11 -24.43 -2.93
N SER A 63 -8.78 -25.43 -2.09
CA SER A 63 -9.80 -26.13 -1.30
C SER A 63 -10.51 -25.23 -0.27
N ASN A 64 -9.87 -24.13 0.13
CA ASN A 64 -10.28 -23.25 1.21
C ASN A 64 -10.22 -21.76 0.83
N SER A 65 -9.70 -21.40 -0.35
CA SER A 65 -9.47 -20.01 -0.72
C SER A 65 -9.96 -19.66 -2.12
N VAL A 66 -10.16 -18.37 -2.35
CA VAL A 66 -10.43 -17.79 -3.67
C VAL A 66 -9.88 -16.37 -3.72
N ILE A 67 -9.43 -15.94 -4.90
CA ILE A 67 -9.04 -14.55 -5.13
C ILE A 67 -10.28 -13.73 -5.49
N LEU A 68 -10.48 -12.59 -4.84
CA LEU A 68 -11.38 -11.53 -5.24
C LEU A 68 -10.62 -10.42 -5.96
N TRP A 69 -11.19 -9.93 -7.06
CA TRP A 69 -10.59 -8.93 -7.91
C TRP A 69 -11.55 -7.80 -8.25
N THR A 70 -11.06 -6.56 -8.24
CA THR A 70 -11.72 -5.42 -8.88
C THR A 70 -10.71 -4.32 -9.20
N ARG A 71 -11.08 -3.38 -10.06
CA ARG A 71 -10.27 -2.20 -10.37
C ARG A 71 -11.12 -0.93 -10.30
N LEU A 72 -10.67 0.05 -9.52
CA LEU A 72 -11.31 1.36 -9.44
C LEU A 72 -11.01 2.16 -10.72
N ALA A 73 -12.04 2.44 -11.49
CA ALA A 73 -11.93 3.08 -12.80
C ALA A 73 -13.19 3.91 -13.13
N PRO A 74 -13.44 5.07 -12.49
CA PRO A 74 -14.57 5.94 -12.82
C PRO A 74 -14.61 6.36 -14.31
N GLU A 75 -13.44 6.45 -14.95
CA GLU A 75 -13.29 6.80 -16.37
C GLU A 75 -12.27 5.88 -17.06
N PRO A 76 -12.62 4.63 -17.41
CA PRO A 76 -11.66 3.58 -17.81
C PRO A 76 -10.74 3.92 -18.99
N LEU A 77 -11.22 4.78 -19.90
CA LEU A 77 -10.49 5.19 -21.10
C LEU A 77 -9.65 6.46 -20.89
N ALA A 78 -9.81 7.16 -19.76
CA ALA A 78 -9.03 8.32 -19.41
C ALA A 78 -7.66 7.92 -18.82
N PRO A 79 -6.67 8.83 -18.82
CA PRO A 79 -5.43 8.62 -18.07
C PRO A 79 -5.71 8.21 -16.62
N HIS A 80 -4.99 7.21 -16.13
CA HIS A 80 -5.16 6.64 -14.79
C HIS A 80 -6.60 6.19 -14.46
N ALA A 81 -7.41 5.89 -15.48
CA ALA A 81 -8.81 5.50 -15.33
C ALA A 81 -9.69 6.54 -14.59
N GLY A 82 -9.29 7.82 -14.59
CA GLY A 82 -9.96 8.89 -13.84
C GLY A 82 -9.62 8.94 -12.35
N MET A 83 -8.61 8.19 -11.91
CA MET A 83 -8.17 8.14 -10.51
C MET A 83 -7.09 9.19 -10.19
N GLY A 84 -7.13 9.70 -8.95
CA GLY A 84 -6.08 10.57 -8.41
C GLY A 84 -4.81 9.80 -8.00
N PRO A 85 -3.74 10.49 -7.60
CA PRO A 85 -2.45 9.89 -7.26
C PRO A 85 -2.40 9.26 -5.85
N GLN A 86 -3.50 9.25 -5.11
CA GLN A 86 -3.57 8.69 -3.76
C GLN A 86 -4.00 7.22 -3.82
N ALA A 87 -3.53 6.43 -2.86
CA ALA A 87 -4.10 5.11 -2.62
C ALA A 87 -5.54 5.25 -2.10
N VAL A 88 -6.36 4.24 -2.37
CA VAL A 88 -7.75 4.20 -1.91
C VAL A 88 -7.97 2.93 -1.10
N ALA A 89 -8.54 3.08 0.10
CA ALA A 89 -8.94 1.94 0.92
C ALA A 89 -10.26 1.35 0.36
N VAL A 90 -10.28 0.04 0.12
CA VAL A 90 -11.46 -0.68 -0.39
C VAL A 90 -11.82 -1.78 0.60
N THR A 91 -13.02 -1.66 1.18
CA THR A 91 -13.59 -2.71 2.02
C THR A 91 -14.15 -3.84 1.16
N TRP A 92 -13.93 -5.07 1.58
CA TRP A 92 -14.43 -6.27 0.91
C TRP A 92 -15.07 -7.21 1.94
N GLU A 93 -16.05 -7.98 1.48
CA GLU A 93 -16.80 -8.93 2.29
C GLU A 93 -17.13 -10.18 1.46
N VAL A 94 -17.19 -11.33 2.13
CA VAL A 94 -17.73 -12.59 1.62
C VAL A 94 -18.80 -13.05 2.59
N ALA A 95 -19.93 -13.51 2.09
CA ALA A 95 -21.06 -13.98 2.88
C ALA A 95 -21.61 -15.29 2.33
N ASP A 96 -22.26 -16.07 3.20
CA ASP A 96 -22.95 -17.31 2.81
C ASP A 96 -24.26 -17.06 2.03
N ASP A 97 -24.73 -15.82 2.00
CA ASP A 97 -25.98 -15.41 1.39
C ASP A 97 -25.85 -14.12 0.58
N GLU A 98 -26.65 -14.00 -0.47
CA GLU A 98 -26.66 -12.84 -1.39
C GLU A 98 -27.09 -11.54 -0.69
N GLY A 99 -27.80 -11.63 0.44
CA GLY A 99 -28.20 -10.48 1.24
C GLY A 99 -27.09 -9.95 2.15
N PHE A 100 -25.92 -10.59 2.17
CA PHE A 100 -24.82 -10.28 3.09
C PHE A 100 -25.25 -10.28 4.57
N THR A 101 -26.23 -11.11 4.94
CA THR A 101 -26.72 -11.20 6.32
C THR A 101 -25.83 -12.06 7.22
N LYS A 102 -25.00 -12.93 6.62
CA LYS A 102 -24.03 -13.79 7.31
C LYS A 102 -22.64 -13.66 6.68
N PRO A 103 -21.89 -12.59 7.00
CA PRO A 103 -20.50 -12.44 6.56
C PRO A 103 -19.63 -13.55 7.14
N VAL A 104 -18.85 -14.22 6.29
CA VAL A 104 -17.88 -15.27 6.67
C VAL A 104 -16.44 -14.76 6.66
N ALA A 105 -16.15 -13.72 5.87
CA ALA A 105 -14.86 -13.04 5.87
C ALA A 105 -15.03 -11.57 5.44
N SER A 106 -14.21 -10.68 5.98
CA SER A 106 -14.18 -9.28 5.57
C SER A 106 -12.83 -8.63 5.84
N GLY A 107 -12.58 -7.49 5.21
CA GLY A 107 -11.36 -6.73 5.45
C GLY A 107 -11.27 -5.48 4.60
N THR A 108 -10.07 -4.89 4.59
CA THR A 108 -9.75 -3.71 3.77
C THR A 108 -8.48 -3.97 2.98
N ALA A 109 -8.51 -3.66 1.69
CA ALA A 109 -7.37 -3.73 0.78
C ALA A 109 -7.03 -2.32 0.27
N GLN A 110 -5.77 -2.10 -0.09
CA GLN A 110 -5.31 -0.82 -0.62
C GLN A 110 -5.21 -0.87 -2.14
N ALA A 111 -6.05 -0.10 -2.83
CA ALA A 111 -5.97 0.14 -4.25
C ALA A 111 -4.94 1.25 -4.52
N THR A 112 -3.71 0.86 -4.86
CA THR A 112 -2.60 1.82 -5.04
C THR A 112 -2.48 2.29 -6.49
N PRO A 113 -2.04 3.55 -6.74
CA PRO A 113 -1.80 4.05 -8.10
C PRO A 113 -0.78 3.23 -8.88
N GLN A 114 0.22 2.66 -8.20
CA GLN A 114 1.29 1.86 -8.80
C GLN A 114 0.76 0.57 -9.45
N LEU A 115 -0.37 0.07 -8.95
CA LEU A 115 -1.08 -1.11 -9.49
C LEU A 115 -2.36 -0.72 -10.23
N GLY A 116 -2.47 0.55 -10.65
CA GLY A 116 -3.61 1.08 -11.39
C GLY A 116 -4.93 1.03 -10.61
N HIS A 117 -4.87 1.21 -9.29
CA HIS A 117 -5.99 1.13 -8.35
C HIS A 117 -6.76 -0.18 -8.41
N THR A 118 -6.02 -1.28 -8.60
CA THR A 118 -6.56 -2.63 -8.60
C THR A 118 -6.50 -3.23 -7.19
N VAL A 119 -7.53 -3.99 -6.82
CA VAL A 119 -7.64 -4.77 -5.59
C VAL A 119 -7.52 -6.24 -5.93
N HIS A 120 -6.66 -6.95 -5.20
CA HIS A 120 -6.54 -8.40 -5.23
C HIS A 120 -6.52 -8.88 -3.78
N VAL A 121 -7.45 -9.75 -3.41
CA VAL A 121 -7.57 -10.29 -2.05
C VAL A 121 -7.70 -11.79 -2.14
N GLU A 122 -6.78 -12.51 -1.49
CA GLU A 122 -6.93 -13.95 -1.23
C GLU A 122 -7.76 -14.11 0.05
N VAL A 123 -8.97 -14.63 -0.10
CA VAL A 123 -9.87 -14.93 1.02
C VAL A 123 -9.69 -16.39 1.41
N LYS A 124 -9.60 -16.70 2.70
CA LYS A 124 -9.40 -18.05 3.26
C LYS A 124 -10.45 -18.39 4.30
#